data_AF-A0A9P1GBV5-F1
#
_entry.id   AF-A0A9P1GBV5-F1
#
_cell.length_a   1.000
_cell.length_b   1.000
_cell.length_c   1.000
_cell.angle_alpha   90.00
_cell.angle_beta   90.00
_cell.angle_gamma   90.00
#
_symmetry.space_group_name_H-M   'P 1'
#
loop_
_entity.id
_entity.type
_entity.pdbx_description
1 polymer ?
#
loop_
_entity_poly.entity_id
_entity_poly.type
_entity_poly.pdbx_seq_one_letter_code
_entity_poly.pdbx_strand_id
1 'polypeptide(L)'
;AARDVVAEVLTESLQLLKGEGIEALLRTADLENPPIKLKKPKFAQISSLEPEAKGVNVYDKVLSVPENLYEDAHQVVIGDSSGIVTLRMRGDKHKACSEGKVVRVQNARVVMSKGHMHVLADKWAALKEEEHDVGEVNQKNDLSATEYELVDSK
;
A
#
# COMPACT_ATOMS: atom_id res chain seq x y z
N ALA A 1 66.74 -13.67 -14.20
CA ALA A 1 66.41 -12.72 -15.29
C ALA A 1 65.03 -13.02 -15.88
N ALA A 2 64.86 -13.93 -16.85
CA ALA A 2 63.55 -14.15 -17.49
C ALA A 2 62.48 -14.76 -16.56
N ARG A 3 62.87 -15.58 -15.58
CA ARG A 3 61.94 -16.22 -14.62
C ARG A 3 61.43 -15.24 -13.56
N ASP A 4 62.24 -14.24 -13.20
CA ASP A 4 61.87 -13.21 -12.21
C ASP A 4 60.83 -12.26 -12.78
N VAL A 5 61.01 -11.84 -14.05
CA VAL A 5 60.04 -10.98 -14.75
C VAL A 5 58.68 -11.65 -14.89
N VAL A 6 58.64 -12.96 -15.17
CA VAL A 6 57.39 -13.71 -15.27
C VAL A 6 56.70 -13.83 -13.91
N ALA A 7 57.45 -14.01 -12.84
CA ALA A 7 56.90 -14.05 -11.49
C ALA A 7 56.32 -12.68 -11.07
N GLU A 8 57.00 -11.59 -11.42
CA GLU A 8 56.55 -10.22 -11.11
C GLU A 8 55.24 -9.88 -11.85
N VAL A 9 55.16 -10.16 -13.16
CA VAL A 9 53.96 -9.93 -13.99
C VAL A 9 52.77 -10.78 -13.53
N LEU A 10 53.00 -12.05 -13.15
CA LEU A 10 51.95 -12.90 -12.59
C LEU A 10 51.50 -12.40 -11.22
N THR A 11 52.39 -11.82 -10.41
CA THR A 11 52.06 -11.26 -9.09
C THR A 11 51.22 -9.99 -9.23
N GLU A 12 51.57 -9.09 -10.15
CA GLU A 12 50.78 -7.89 -10.47
C GLU A 12 49.39 -8.25 -11.01
N SER A 13 49.31 -9.23 -11.91
CA SER A 13 48.04 -9.73 -12.44
C SER A 13 47.15 -10.33 -11.34
N LEU A 14 47.76 -11.04 -10.39
CA LEU A 14 47.07 -11.57 -9.22
C LEU A 14 46.61 -10.48 -8.25
N GLN A 15 47.38 -9.41 -8.06
CA GLN A 15 46.98 -8.25 -7.25
C GLN A 15 45.80 -7.51 -7.85
N LEU A 16 45.77 -7.34 -9.17
CA LEU A 16 44.63 -6.75 -9.89
C LEU A 16 43.34 -7.58 -9.70
N LEU A 17 43.49 -8.91 -9.62
CA LEU A 17 42.40 -9.86 -9.35
C LEU A 17 42.04 -10.02 -7.87
N LYS A 18 42.92 -9.67 -6.92
CA LYS A 18 42.79 -10.03 -5.49
C LYS A 18 42.19 -8.98 -4.56
N GLY A 19 41.53 -7.94 -5.07
CA GLY A 19 40.69 -7.11 -4.21
C GLY A 19 40.31 -5.79 -4.82
N GLU A 20 41.29 -5.04 -5.33
CA GLU A 20 41.05 -3.67 -5.79
C GLU A 20 40.23 -3.61 -7.09
N GLY A 21 40.50 -4.50 -8.04
CA GLY A 21 39.77 -4.53 -9.32
C GLY A 21 38.32 -5.02 -9.19
N ILE A 22 38.07 -6.00 -8.32
CA ILE A 22 36.73 -6.56 -8.09
C ILE A 22 35.89 -5.61 -7.23
N GLU A 23 36.46 -5.01 -6.19
CA GLU A 23 35.75 -4.00 -5.38
C GLU A 23 35.46 -2.73 -6.18
N ALA A 24 36.36 -2.30 -7.07
CA ALA A 24 36.12 -1.18 -7.97
C ALA A 24 34.97 -1.50 -8.96
N LEU A 25 34.95 -2.71 -9.53
CA LEU A 25 33.87 -3.18 -10.42
C LEU A 25 32.52 -3.29 -9.70
N LEU A 26 32.51 -3.81 -8.46
CA LEU A 26 31.31 -3.84 -7.62
C LEU A 26 30.83 -2.42 -7.29
N ARG A 27 31.73 -1.51 -6.92
CA ARG A 27 31.37 -0.09 -6.67
C ARG A 27 30.81 0.59 -7.90
N THR A 28 31.36 0.33 -9.10
CA THR A 28 30.77 0.87 -10.33
C THR A 28 29.41 0.27 -10.63
N ALA A 29 29.20 -1.02 -10.37
CA ALA A 29 27.90 -1.68 -10.53
C ALA A 29 26.84 -1.16 -9.53
N ASP A 30 27.23 -0.89 -8.28
CA ASP A 30 26.36 -0.31 -7.24
C ASP A 30 25.97 1.15 -7.54
N LEU A 31 26.82 1.90 -8.26
CA LEU A 31 26.55 3.28 -8.68
C LEU A 31 25.64 3.36 -9.92
N GLU A 32 25.73 2.39 -10.83
CA GLU A 32 24.89 2.34 -12.04
C GLU A 32 23.43 2.01 -11.74
N ASN A 33 23.14 1.40 -10.58
CA ASN A 33 21.77 1.11 -10.16
C ASN A 33 21.55 1.54 -8.70
N PRO A 34 21.38 2.85 -8.43
CA PRO A 34 21.23 3.33 -7.06
C PRO A 34 20.04 2.63 -6.39
N PRO A 35 20.16 2.23 -5.10
CA PRO A 35 19.10 1.51 -4.42
C PRO A 35 17.82 2.35 -4.45
N ILE A 36 16.76 1.77 -5.00
CA ILE A 36 15.45 2.42 -5.14
C ILE A 36 14.98 2.82 -3.74
N LYS A 37 15.00 4.11 -3.44
CA LYS A 37 14.51 4.65 -2.16
C LYS A 37 13.00 4.47 -2.10
N LEU A 38 12.54 3.50 -1.31
CA LEU A 38 11.11 3.22 -1.12
C LEU A 38 10.42 4.44 -0.50
N LYS A 39 9.41 4.98 -1.20
CA LYS A 39 8.58 6.06 -0.66
C LYS A 39 7.66 5.49 0.41
N LYS A 40 7.53 6.20 1.53
CA LYS A 40 6.57 5.85 2.58
C LYS A 40 5.14 5.99 2.04
N PRO A 41 4.20 5.11 2.45
CA PRO A 41 2.81 5.24 2.06
C PRO A 41 2.23 6.54 2.61
N LYS A 42 1.37 7.19 1.80
CA LYS A 42 0.60 8.36 2.24
C LYS A 42 -0.81 7.88 2.60
N PHE A 43 -1.27 8.30 3.76
CA PHE A 43 -2.61 8.03 4.24
C PHE A 43 -3.50 9.23 3.93
N ALA A 44 -4.66 8.95 3.34
CA ALA A 44 -5.67 9.93 2.99
C ALA A 44 -6.79 9.92 4.05
N GLN A 45 -7.55 11.01 4.11
CA GLN A 45 -8.79 11.07 4.88
C GLN A 45 -9.97 10.59 4.02
N ILE A 46 -11.05 10.13 4.65
CA ILE A 46 -12.22 9.64 3.91
C ILE A 46 -12.79 10.72 3.00
N SER A 47 -12.92 11.97 3.47
CA SER A 47 -13.45 13.09 2.68
C SER A 47 -12.67 13.41 1.40
N SER A 48 -11.40 13.01 1.34
CA SER A 48 -10.51 13.24 0.19
C SER A 48 -10.52 12.11 -0.83
N LEU A 49 -11.37 11.09 -0.63
CA LEU A 49 -11.48 9.97 -1.56
C LEU A 49 -12.19 10.39 -2.84
N GLU A 50 -11.53 10.14 -3.96
CA GLU A 50 -12.10 10.37 -5.28
C GLU A 50 -12.78 9.10 -5.81
N PRO A 51 -13.88 9.23 -6.57
CA PRO A 51 -14.46 8.12 -7.32
C PRO A 51 -13.40 7.41 -8.18
N GLU A 52 -13.44 6.08 -8.20
CA GLU A 52 -12.52 5.22 -8.98
C GLU A 52 -11.02 5.30 -8.61
N ALA A 53 -10.65 5.99 -7.53
CA ALA A 53 -9.28 6.10 -7.05
C ALA A 53 -8.64 4.73 -6.78
N LYS A 54 -7.33 4.62 -7.04
CA LYS A 54 -6.54 3.39 -6.85
C LYS A 54 -5.40 3.64 -5.88
N GLY A 55 -5.01 2.61 -5.12
CA GLY A 55 -3.87 2.71 -4.21
C GLY A 55 -4.15 3.56 -2.97
N VAL A 56 -5.42 3.62 -2.56
CA VAL A 56 -5.88 4.37 -1.40
C VAL A 56 -5.37 3.70 -0.12
N ASN A 57 -4.88 4.51 0.81
CA ASN A 57 -4.49 4.06 2.14
C ASN A 57 -5.20 4.91 3.18
N VAL A 58 -5.85 4.27 4.14
CA VAL A 58 -6.69 4.92 5.15
C VAL A 58 -6.54 4.21 6.50
N TYR A 59 -6.73 4.98 7.57
CA TYR A 59 -6.83 4.49 8.94
C TYR A 59 -8.23 4.82 9.42
N ASP A 60 -9.04 3.80 9.67
CA ASP A 60 -10.45 4.01 9.96
C ASP A 60 -10.91 3.13 11.12
N LYS A 61 -11.84 3.65 11.90
CA LYS A 61 -12.52 2.92 12.95
C LYS A 61 -13.69 2.14 12.36
N VAL A 62 -13.79 0.88 12.74
CA VAL A 62 -14.89 0.00 12.38
C VAL A 62 -16.12 0.36 13.22
N LEU A 63 -17.21 0.71 12.56
CA LEU A 63 -18.47 1.11 13.20
C LEU A 63 -19.48 -0.02 13.28
N SER A 64 -19.48 -0.93 12.30
CA SER A 64 -20.45 -2.03 12.23
C SER A 64 -19.75 -3.39 12.26
N VAL A 65 -20.49 -4.42 12.65
CA VAL A 65 -20.05 -5.81 12.47
C VAL A 65 -19.97 -6.11 10.96
N PRO A 66 -18.95 -6.86 10.48
CA PRO A 66 -18.88 -7.26 9.08
C PRO A 66 -20.07 -8.14 8.68
N GLU A 67 -20.89 -7.65 7.76
CA GLU A 67 -22.02 -8.35 7.18
C GLU A 67 -21.58 -9.17 5.96
N ASN A 68 -22.06 -10.40 5.83
CA ASN A 68 -21.82 -11.23 4.65
C ASN A 68 -22.87 -10.90 3.57
N LEU A 69 -22.43 -10.42 2.41
CA LEU A 69 -23.31 -10.21 1.25
C LEU A 69 -23.51 -11.50 0.45
N TYR A 70 -22.41 -12.22 0.19
CA TYR A 70 -22.35 -13.46 -0.60
C TYR A 70 -21.26 -14.34 0.01
N GLU A 71 -21.23 -15.64 -0.34
CA GLU A 71 -20.33 -16.67 0.22
C GLU A 71 -18.98 -16.12 0.72
N ASP A 72 -18.21 -15.45 -0.15
CA ASP A 72 -16.88 -14.88 0.16
C ASP A 72 -16.81 -13.34 0.21
N ALA A 73 -17.93 -12.62 0.11
CA ALA A 73 -17.95 -11.15 0.08
C ALA A 73 -18.54 -10.57 1.37
N HIS A 74 -17.74 -9.74 2.05
CA HIS A 74 -18.13 -9.07 3.28
C HIS A 74 -18.16 -7.56 3.10
N GLN A 75 -19.00 -6.89 3.87
CA GLN A 75 -19.11 -5.45 3.94
C GLN A 75 -19.07 -4.98 5.39
N VAL A 76 -18.40 -3.85 5.60
CA VAL A 76 -18.29 -3.22 6.91
C VAL A 76 -18.29 -1.71 6.74
N VAL A 77 -18.92 -1.00 7.68
CA VAL A 77 -18.87 0.47 7.72
C VAL A 77 -17.64 0.88 8.51
N ILE A 78 -16.79 1.68 7.88
CA ILE A 78 -15.59 2.26 8.48
C ILE A 78 -15.66 3.77 8.43
N GLY A 79 -15.00 4.45 9.36
CA GLY A 79 -15.03 5.90 9.43
C GLY A 79 -13.85 6.53 10.15
N ASP A 80 -13.60 7.79 9.82
CA ASP A 80 -12.65 8.68 10.45
C ASP A 80 -13.36 9.96 10.91
N SER A 81 -12.61 10.93 11.42
CA SER A 81 -13.14 12.26 11.76
C SER A 81 -13.74 13.03 10.57
N SER A 82 -13.44 12.64 9.34
CA SER A 82 -13.90 13.32 8.12
C SER A 82 -15.22 12.76 7.59
N GLY A 83 -15.49 11.47 7.80
CA GLY A 83 -16.73 10.84 7.37
C GLY A 83 -16.77 9.33 7.59
N ILE A 84 -17.74 8.69 6.95
CA ILE A 84 -17.89 7.24 6.92
C ILE A 84 -17.96 6.76 5.47
N VAL A 85 -17.46 5.54 5.26
CA VAL A 85 -17.54 4.86 3.97
C VAL A 85 -17.74 3.37 4.17
N THR A 86 -18.46 2.77 3.24
CA THR A 86 -18.62 1.33 3.17
C THR A 86 -17.38 0.67 2.57
N LEU A 87 -16.74 -0.20 3.35
CA LEU A 87 -15.64 -1.06 2.91
C LEU A 87 -16.18 -2.44 2.53
N ARG A 88 -15.90 -2.86 1.29
CA ARG A 88 -16.15 -4.21 0.79
C ARG A 88 -14.84 -4.99 0.74
N MET A 89 -14.89 -6.25 1.13
CA MET A 89 -13.73 -7.12 1.11
C MET A 89 -14.11 -8.54 0.72
N ARG A 90 -13.13 -9.31 0.26
CA ARG A 90 -13.30 -10.71 -0.08
C ARG A 90 -12.45 -11.63 0.79
N GLY A 91 -12.98 -12.82 1.05
CA GLY A 91 -12.35 -13.87 1.83
C GLY A 91 -12.15 -13.51 3.30
N ASP A 92 -11.05 -13.98 3.88
CA ASP A 92 -10.78 -13.94 5.31
C ASP A 92 -10.40 -12.57 5.89
N LYS A 93 -10.37 -11.50 5.08
CA LYS A 93 -9.97 -10.17 5.56
C LYS A 93 -10.91 -9.61 6.62
N HIS A 94 -12.17 -10.04 6.62
CA HIS A 94 -13.19 -9.62 7.59
C HIS A 94 -12.78 -9.91 9.04
N LYS A 95 -11.91 -10.90 9.28
CA LYS A 95 -11.44 -11.30 10.61
C LYS A 95 -10.65 -10.21 11.33
N ALA A 96 -10.07 -9.27 10.59
CA ALA A 96 -9.37 -8.12 11.15
C ALA A 96 -10.28 -6.90 11.39
N CYS A 97 -11.55 -6.97 10.99
CA CYS A 97 -12.54 -5.92 11.19
C CYS A 97 -13.42 -6.24 12.40
N SER A 98 -12.91 -5.95 13.58
CA SER A 98 -13.67 -6.01 14.84
C SER A 98 -14.35 -4.66 15.11
N GLU A 99 -15.61 -4.68 15.56
CA GLU A 99 -16.35 -3.46 15.88
C GLU A 99 -15.62 -2.62 16.94
N GLY A 100 -15.57 -1.31 16.73
CA GLY A 100 -14.90 -0.35 17.62
C GLY A 100 -13.38 -0.32 17.51
N LYS A 101 -12.76 -1.25 16.77
CA LYS A 101 -11.32 -1.25 16.52
C LYS A 101 -10.94 -0.40 15.32
N VAL A 102 -9.68 0.00 15.29
CA VAL A 102 -9.11 0.76 14.18
C VAL A 102 -8.39 -0.21 13.25
N VAL A 103 -8.65 -0.06 11.96
CA VAL A 103 -8.05 -0.87 10.91
C VAL A 103 -7.24 0.01 9.98
N ARG A 104 -6.08 -0.51 9.59
CA ARG A 104 -5.27 0.03 8.52
C ARG A 104 -5.64 -0.67 7.23
N VAL A 105 -6.10 0.10 6.25
CA VAL A 105 -6.33 -0.36 4.89
C VAL A 105 -5.28 0.26 3.98
N GLN A 106 -4.54 -0.57 3.24
CA GLN A 106 -3.51 -0.12 2.30
C GLN A 106 -3.72 -0.72 0.93
N ASN A 107 -3.41 0.08 -0.09
CA ASN A 107 -3.56 -0.29 -1.49
C ASN A 107 -4.98 -0.74 -1.85
N ALA A 108 -5.99 -0.08 -1.25
CA ALA A 108 -7.39 -0.31 -1.61
C ALA A 108 -7.76 0.47 -2.88
N ARG A 109 -8.90 0.09 -3.46
CA ARG A 109 -9.47 0.76 -4.63
C ARG A 109 -10.86 1.27 -4.30
N VAL A 110 -11.20 2.47 -4.75
CA VAL A 110 -12.57 2.97 -4.73
C VAL A 110 -13.29 2.43 -5.97
N VAL A 111 -14.45 1.83 -5.77
CA VAL A 111 -15.31 1.30 -6.83
C VAL A 111 -16.67 1.96 -6.76
N MET A 112 -17.18 2.35 -7.93
CA MET A 112 -18.54 2.86 -8.06
C MET A 112 -19.50 1.70 -8.27
N SER A 113 -20.60 1.66 -7.53
CA SER A 113 -21.69 0.69 -7.69
C SER A 113 -23.02 1.42 -7.59
N LYS A 114 -23.81 1.38 -8.66
CA LYS A 114 -25.14 2.03 -8.71
C LYS A 114 -25.11 3.52 -8.27
N GLY A 115 -24.11 4.28 -8.74
CA GLY A 115 -23.97 5.70 -8.38
C GLY A 115 -23.30 5.97 -7.02
N HIS A 116 -23.02 4.94 -6.22
CA HIS A 116 -22.40 5.10 -4.89
C HIS A 116 -20.95 4.63 -4.88
N MET A 117 -20.13 5.28 -4.06
CA MET A 117 -18.73 4.88 -3.89
C MET A 117 -18.57 3.87 -2.74
N HIS A 118 -17.74 2.87 -2.97
CA HIS A 118 -17.33 1.90 -1.95
C HIS A 118 -15.82 1.72 -2.00
N VAL A 119 -15.20 1.55 -0.84
CA VAL A 119 -13.79 1.14 -0.78
C VAL A 119 -13.74 -0.38 -0.92
N LEU A 120 -12.90 -0.90 -1.79
CA LEU A 120 -12.71 -2.32 -2.04
C LEU A 120 -11.30 -2.73 -1.58
N ALA A 121 -11.24 -3.65 -0.63
CA ALA A 121 -10.04 -4.37 -0.27
C ALA A 121 -9.91 -5.63 -1.14
N ASP A 122 -9.07 -5.55 -2.18
CA ASP A 122 -8.81 -6.64 -3.11
C ASP A 122 -7.73 -7.62 -2.59
N LYS A 123 -7.25 -8.52 -3.44
CA LYS A 123 -6.22 -9.51 -3.08
C LYS A 123 -4.89 -8.86 -2.67
N TRP A 124 -4.55 -7.72 -3.27
CA TRP A 124 -3.29 -6.99 -3.04
C TRP A 124 -3.42 -5.94 -1.94
N ALA A 125 -4.64 -5.59 -1.55
CA ALA A 125 -4.90 -4.72 -0.42
C ALA A 125 -4.51 -5.40 0.89
N ALA A 126 -3.75 -4.68 1.71
CA ALA A 126 -3.43 -5.10 3.06
C ALA A 126 -4.45 -4.51 4.02
N LEU A 127 -5.07 -5.36 4.83
CA LEU A 127 -6.04 -4.98 5.84
C LEU A 127 -5.60 -5.61 7.17
N LYS A 128 -5.36 -4.76 8.18
CA LYS A 128 -4.85 -5.17 9.50
C LYS A 128 -5.45 -4.31 10.60
N GLU A 129 -5.71 -4.89 11.76
CA GLU A 129 -5.99 -4.12 12.98
C GLU A 129 -4.72 -3.39 13.40
N GLU A 130 -4.83 -2.10 13.73
CA GLU A 130 -3.72 -1.27 14.20
C GLU A 130 -4.24 -0.25 15.20
N GLU A 131 -3.51 -0.03 16.29
CA GLU A 131 -3.83 1.01 17.26
C GLU A 131 -3.37 2.37 16.70
N HIS A 132 -4.30 3.09 16.08
CA HIS A 132 -4.10 4.44 15.57
C HIS A 132 -5.20 5.37 16.07
N ASP A 133 -4.86 6.62 16.36
CA ASP A 133 -5.85 7.61 16.78
C ASP A 133 -6.53 8.23 15.56
N VAL A 134 -7.80 7.90 15.36
CA VAL A 134 -8.63 8.39 14.25
C VAL A 134 -9.61 9.48 14.71
N GLY A 135 -9.62 9.80 16.01
CA GLY A 135 -10.56 10.73 16.64
C GLY A 135 -12.00 10.22 16.70
N GLU A 136 -12.93 11.14 16.94
CA GLU A 136 -14.37 10.87 16.91
C GLU A 136 -14.88 10.76 15.48
N VAL A 137 -15.52 9.64 15.15
CA VAL A 137 -15.97 9.35 13.79
C VAL A 137 -17.18 10.21 13.42
N ASN A 138 -17.09 10.90 12.28
CA ASN A 138 -18.19 11.74 11.80
C ASN A 138 -19.22 10.92 11.00
N GLN A 139 -20.21 10.37 11.70
CA GLN A 139 -21.28 9.57 11.10
C GLN A 139 -22.26 10.37 10.21
N LYS A 140 -22.19 11.71 10.19
CA LYS A 140 -23.10 12.54 9.39
C LYS A 140 -22.70 12.61 7.92
N ASN A 141 -21.41 12.41 7.63
CA ASN A 141 -20.87 12.51 6.29
C ASN A 141 -20.64 11.11 5.71
N ASP A 142 -21.67 10.52 5.12
CA ASP A 142 -21.59 9.21 4.50
C ASP A 142 -21.31 9.33 2.99
N LEU A 143 -20.08 9.01 2.62
CA LEU A 143 -19.67 9.01 1.21
C LEU A 143 -20.32 7.87 0.43
N SER A 144 -20.61 6.75 1.08
CA SER A 144 -21.29 5.62 0.43
C SER A 144 -22.79 5.81 0.24
N ALA A 145 -23.42 6.73 0.97
CA ALA A 145 -24.80 7.15 0.72
C ALA A 145 -24.90 8.28 -0.32
N THR A 146 -23.80 9.00 -0.57
CA THR A 146 -23.76 10.07 -1.57
C THR A 146 -23.85 9.47 -2.97
N GLU A 147 -24.74 10.03 -3.80
CA GLU A 147 -24.92 9.65 -5.20
C GLU A 147 -24.05 10.54 -6.09
N TYR A 148 -23.26 9.91 -6.96
CA TYR A 148 -22.37 10.56 -7.89
C TYR A 148 -22.83 10.28 -9.32
N GLU A 149 -22.94 11.33 -10.11
CA GLU A 149 -23.18 11.24 -11.54
C GLU A 149 -21.85 11.16 -12.32
N LEU A 150 -21.82 10.32 -13.35
CA LEU A 150 -20.72 10.30 -14.29
C LEU A 150 -20.86 11.50 -15.23
N VAL A 151 -20.02 12.51 -15.04
CA VAL A 151 -19.95 13.65 -15.96
C VAL A 151 -18.96 13.30 -17.06
N ASP A 152 -19.46 13.03 -18.27
CA ASP A 152 -18.60 12.90 -19.44
C ASP A 152 -17.88 14.23 -19.69
N SER A 153 -16.55 14.17 -19.67
CA SER A 153 -15.70 15.31 -20.04
C SER A 153 -15.84 15.50 -21.56
N LYS A 154 -16.54 16.56 -21.96
CA LYS A 154 -16.79 16.91 -23.36
C LYS A 154 -15.51 17.32 -24.10
#